data_AF-A0A6M1LNL3-F1
#
_entry.id   AF-A0A6M1LNL3-F1
#
_cell.length_a   1.000
_cell.length_b   1.000
_cell.length_c   1.000
_cell.angle_alpha   90.00
_cell.angle_beta   90.00
_cell.angle_gamma   90.00
#
_symmetry.space_group_name_H-M   'P 1'
#
loop_
_entity.id
_entity.type
_entity.pdbx_description
1 polymer ?
#
loop_
_entity_poly.entity_id
_entity_poly.type
_entity_poly.pdbx_seq_one_letter_code
_entity_poly.pdbx_strand_id
1 'polypeptide(L)'
;MLLAVAACAPVPAPRPPAPAPPPAPAPPPTLATRVRREAWLTRFWEQLTPAQRRRVLARMRRGETPVARTEAEAAPVWDGLGLPERNALVFGAGLPRPSPPD
;
A
#
# COMPACT_ATOMS: atom_id res chain seq x y z
N MET A 1 48.28 -64.44 -15.06
CA MET A 1 48.55 -63.33 -14.10
C MET A 1 47.43 -62.31 -14.26
N LEU A 2 46.55 -62.19 -13.26
CA LEU A 2 45.41 -61.27 -13.24
C LEU A 2 45.81 -60.00 -12.47
N LEU A 3 45.69 -58.83 -13.09
CA LEU A 3 45.77 -57.53 -12.40
C LEU A 3 44.34 -57.01 -12.19
N ALA A 4 43.94 -56.93 -10.93
CA ALA A 4 42.67 -56.36 -10.49
C ALA A 4 42.79 -54.83 -10.39
N VAL A 5 41.88 -54.11 -11.06
CA VAL A 5 41.75 -52.66 -10.92
C VAL A 5 40.67 -52.39 -9.88
N ALA A 6 41.07 -51.86 -8.72
CA ALA A 6 40.15 -51.40 -7.69
C ALA A 6 39.58 -50.02 -8.10
N ALA A 7 38.27 -49.97 -8.37
CA ALA A 7 37.56 -48.73 -8.62
C ALA A 7 37.10 -48.11 -7.30
N CYS A 8 37.70 -46.99 -6.89
CA CYS A 8 37.16 -46.14 -5.83
C CYS A 8 35.94 -45.38 -6.39
N ALA A 9 34.74 -45.67 -5.87
CA ALA A 9 33.55 -44.85 -6.15
C ALA A 9 33.57 -43.59 -5.26
N PRO A 10 33.34 -42.38 -5.82
CA PRO A 10 33.27 -41.17 -5.02
C PRO A 10 31.94 -41.10 -4.23
N VAL A 11 32.06 -40.79 -2.93
CA VAL A 11 30.91 -40.49 -2.06
C VAL A 11 30.31 -39.13 -2.46
N PRO A 12 28.99 -39.02 -2.67
CA PRO A 12 28.37 -37.75 -3.02
C PRO A 12 28.42 -36.77 -1.85
N ALA A 13 28.87 -35.54 -2.13
CA ALA A 13 28.94 -34.47 -1.13
C ALA A 13 27.54 -34.08 -0.61
N PRO A 14 27.42 -33.68 0.67
CA PRO A 14 26.16 -33.19 1.22
C PRO A 14 25.72 -31.91 0.49
N ARG A 15 24.45 -31.87 0.08
CA ARG A 15 23.88 -30.66 -0.55
C ARG A 15 23.77 -29.56 0.51
N PRO A 16 24.14 -28.30 0.18
CA PRO A 16 23.96 -27.19 1.09
C PRO A 16 22.47 -26.99 1.44
N PRO A 17 22.15 -26.51 2.66
CA PRO A 17 20.78 -26.24 3.05
C PRO A 17 20.16 -25.18 2.14
N ALA A 18 18.91 -25.40 1.73
CA ALA A 18 18.18 -24.43 0.92
C ALA A 18 18.01 -23.10 1.69
N PRO A 19 18.11 -21.94 1.01
CA PRO A 19 17.86 -20.65 1.64
C PRO A 19 16.43 -20.59 2.18
N ALA A 20 16.26 -20.01 3.37
CA ALA A 20 14.95 -19.83 3.99
C ALA A 20 14.04 -18.97 3.10
N PRO A 21 12.72 -19.27 3.04
CA PRO A 21 11.78 -18.46 2.28
C PRO A 21 11.73 -17.02 2.83
N PRO A 22 11.49 -16.01 1.98
CA PRO A 22 11.38 -14.62 2.43
C PRO A 22 10.22 -14.46 3.41
N PRO A 23 10.33 -13.54 4.38
CA PRO A 23 9.26 -13.28 5.33
C PRO A 23 8.00 -12.80 4.61
N ALA A 24 6.84 -13.28 5.07
CA ALA A 24 5.55 -12.85 4.55
C ALA A 24 5.37 -11.32 4.76
N PRO A 25 4.72 -10.62 3.82
CA PRO A 25 4.46 -9.19 3.98
C PRO A 25 3.59 -8.94 5.22
N ALA A 26 3.96 -7.93 6.00
CA ALA A 26 3.20 -7.52 7.16
C ALA A 26 1.78 -7.05 6.78
N PRO A 27 0.78 -7.29 7.64
CA PRO A 27 -0.58 -6.83 7.39
C PRO A 27 -0.65 -5.30 7.30
N PRO A 28 -1.60 -4.75 6.51
CA PRO A 28 -1.74 -3.31 6.40
C PRO A 28 -2.10 -2.68 7.77
N PRO A 29 -1.56 -1.49 8.08
CA PRO A 29 -1.85 -0.84 9.36
C PRO A 29 -3.33 -0.47 9.49
N THR A 30 -3.88 -0.66 10.69
CA THR A 30 -5.26 -0.28 11.02
C THR A 30 -5.46 1.24 10.89
N LEU A 31 -6.70 1.67 10.72
CA LEU A 31 -7.06 3.10 10.64
C LEU A 31 -6.56 3.87 11.87
N ALA A 32 -6.75 3.35 13.08
CA ALA A 32 -6.27 3.99 14.31
C ALA A 32 -4.74 4.17 14.33
N THR A 33 -3.99 3.20 13.80
CA THR A 33 -2.54 3.32 13.65
C THR A 33 -2.16 4.36 12.60
N ARG A 34 -2.91 4.45 11.50
CA ARG A 34 -2.69 5.46 10.46
C ARG A 34 -2.97 6.86 10.97
N VAL A 35 -4.06 7.09 11.69
CA VAL A 35 -4.39 8.41 12.26
C VAL A 35 -3.31 8.88 13.24
N ARG A 36 -2.78 7.97 14.07
CA ARG A 36 -1.68 8.30 14.99
C ARG A 36 -0.41 8.73 14.25
N ARG A 37 -0.10 8.09 13.11
CA ARG A 37 1.07 8.43 12.28
C ARG A 37 0.82 9.67 11.41
N GLU A 38 -0.41 9.86 10.97
CA GLU A 38 -0.83 10.79 9.93
C GLU A 38 -1.96 11.67 10.47
N ALA A 39 -1.68 12.40 11.55
CA ALA A 39 -2.67 13.22 12.25
C ALA A 39 -3.37 14.26 11.35
N TRP A 40 -2.77 14.61 10.21
CA TRP A 40 -3.38 15.52 9.24
C TRP A 40 -4.64 14.94 8.58
N LEU A 41 -4.86 13.63 8.59
CA LEU A 41 -6.11 13.02 8.07
C LEU A 41 -7.36 13.56 8.78
N THR A 42 -7.22 13.95 10.05
CA THR A 42 -8.33 14.48 10.86
C THR A 42 -8.53 15.98 10.66
N ARG A 43 -7.66 16.65 9.89
CA ARG A 43 -7.68 18.10 9.73
C ARG A 43 -8.55 18.52 8.55
N PHE A 44 -9.06 19.74 8.64
CA PHE A 44 -9.72 20.40 7.52
C PHE A 44 -8.70 20.75 6.43
N TRP A 45 -9.19 20.92 5.20
CA TRP A 45 -8.38 21.25 4.02
C TRP A 45 -7.46 22.44 4.27
N GLU A 46 -7.98 23.49 4.93
CA GLU A 46 -7.21 24.70 5.18
C GLU A 46 -6.02 24.50 6.14
N GLN A 47 -6.08 23.47 6.98
CA GLN A 47 -5.01 23.13 7.91
C GLN A 47 -4.00 22.15 7.32
N LEU A 48 -4.21 21.70 6.08
CA LEU A 48 -3.26 20.86 5.35
C LEU A 48 -2.11 21.69 4.80
N THR A 49 -0.91 21.12 4.86
CA THR A 49 0.24 21.71 4.18
C THR A 49 0.06 21.63 2.66
N PRO A 50 0.72 22.50 1.88
CA PRO A 50 0.64 22.44 0.41
C PRO A 50 1.01 21.07 -0.17
N ALA A 51 1.96 20.36 0.45
CA ALA A 51 2.33 19.00 0.03
C ALA A 51 1.18 17.99 0.25
N GLN A 52 0.48 18.10 1.38
CA GLN A 52 -0.69 17.26 1.68
C GLN A 52 -1.85 17.57 0.73
N ARG A 53 -2.16 18.85 0.50
CA ARG A 53 -3.20 19.29 -0.46
C ARG A 53 -2.93 18.72 -1.86
N ARG A 54 -1.69 18.86 -2.37
CA ARG A 54 -1.27 18.28 -3.66
C ARG A 54 -1.45 16.77 -3.71
N ARG A 55 -1.11 16.06 -2.62
CA ARG A 55 -1.26 14.60 -2.54
C ARG A 55 -2.72 14.18 -2.59
N VAL A 56 -3.59 14.84 -1.82
CA VAL A 56 -5.04 14.58 -1.81
C VAL A 56 -5.64 14.87 -3.18
N LEU A 57 -5.35 16.04 -3.76
CA LEU A 57 -5.83 16.43 -5.08
C LEU A 57 -5.38 15.42 -6.16
N ALA A 58 -4.12 14.99 -6.14
CA ALA A 58 -3.63 13.99 -7.09
C ALA A 58 -4.38 12.65 -6.95
N ARG A 59 -4.80 12.27 -5.75
CA ARG A 59 -5.61 11.06 -5.52
C ARG A 59 -7.04 11.24 -6.03
N MET A 60 -7.68 12.37 -5.74
CA MET A 60 -9.03 12.68 -6.23
C MET A 60 -9.10 12.72 -7.76
N ARG A 61 -8.01 13.13 -8.43
CA ARG A 61 -7.90 13.14 -9.90
C ARG A 61 -7.67 11.76 -10.53
N ARG A 62 -7.06 10.83 -9.79
CA ARG A 62 -6.64 9.50 -10.29
C ARG A 62 -7.66 8.39 -10.04
N GLY A 63 -8.71 8.67 -9.28
CA GLY A 63 -9.82 7.73 -9.11
C GLY A 63 -10.52 7.43 -10.44
N GLU A 64 -11.19 6.28 -10.51
CA GLU A 64 -11.97 5.86 -11.68
C GLU A 64 -13.03 6.90 -12.08
N THR A 65 -13.58 7.60 -11.08
CA THR A 65 -14.37 8.82 -11.28
C THR A 65 -13.66 9.98 -10.60
N PRO A 66 -13.10 10.95 -11.36
CA PRO A 66 -12.46 12.11 -10.78
C PRO A 66 -13.46 12.96 -9.99
N VAL A 67 -13.27 13.06 -8.68
CA VAL A 67 -14.21 13.78 -7.78
C VAL A 67 -13.87 15.27 -7.67
N ALA A 68 -12.61 15.62 -7.92
CA ALA A 68 -12.14 17.02 -7.95
C ALA A 68 -10.97 17.16 -8.94
N ARG A 69 -10.96 18.26 -9.70
CA ARG A 69 -9.88 18.61 -10.64
C ARG A 69 -9.04 19.79 -10.14
N THR A 70 -9.63 20.65 -9.32
CA THR A 70 -8.99 21.86 -8.76
C THR A 70 -8.94 21.81 -7.23
N GLU A 71 -8.09 22.62 -6.61
CA GLU A 71 -8.06 22.74 -5.14
C GLU A 71 -9.38 23.30 -4.58
N ALA A 72 -10.03 24.21 -5.31
CA ALA A 72 -11.31 24.79 -4.93
C ALA A 72 -12.43 23.73 -4.86
N GLU A 73 -12.42 22.76 -5.76
CA GLU A 73 -13.33 21.60 -5.73
C GLU A 73 -12.92 20.59 -4.65
N ALA A 74 -11.62 20.38 -4.44
CA ALA A 74 -11.12 19.38 -3.51
C ALA A 74 -11.36 19.73 -2.04
N ALA A 75 -11.35 21.02 -1.70
CA ALA A 75 -11.53 21.49 -0.33
C ALA A 75 -12.87 21.04 0.30
N PRO A 76 -14.04 21.38 -0.26
CA PRO A 76 -15.32 20.95 0.31
C PRO A 76 -15.51 19.42 0.26
N VAL A 77 -14.96 18.75 -0.76
CA VAL A 77 -15.00 17.29 -0.85
C VAL A 77 -14.22 16.69 0.32
N TRP A 78 -12.96 17.08 0.52
CA TRP A 78 -12.12 16.59 1.61
C TRP A 78 -12.78 16.81 2.97
N ASP A 79 -13.31 18.00 3.19
CA ASP A 79 -13.93 18.37 4.47
C ASP A 79 -15.21 17.57 4.74
N GLY A 80 -15.99 17.24 3.71
CA GLY A 80 -17.18 16.40 3.81
C GLY A 80 -16.89 14.90 3.99
N LEU A 81 -15.68 14.43 3.71
CA LEU A 81 -15.32 13.02 3.89
C LEU A 81 -15.15 12.68 5.37
N GLY A 82 -15.65 11.51 5.77
CA GLY A 82 -15.31 10.89 7.05
C GLY A 82 -13.87 10.38 7.08
N LEU A 83 -13.40 10.03 8.28
CA LEU A 83 -12.04 9.52 8.47
C LEU A 83 -11.73 8.25 7.65
N PRO A 84 -12.64 7.25 7.60
CA PRO A 84 -12.43 6.05 6.79
C PRO A 84 -12.25 6.37 5.31
N GLU A 85 -13.07 7.27 4.77
CA GLU A 85 -13.06 7.69 3.37
C GLU A 85 -11.79 8.49 3.04
N ARG A 86 -11.37 9.40 3.93
CA ARG A 86 -10.09 10.12 3.81
C ARG A 86 -8.91 9.15 3.80
N ASN A 87 -8.90 8.18 4.70
CA ASN A 87 -7.87 7.15 4.74
C ASN A 87 -7.86 6.30 3.45
N ALA A 88 -9.04 5.88 2.97
CA ALA A 88 -9.19 5.13 1.73
C ALA A 88 -8.73 5.93 0.50
N LEU A 89 -9.03 7.22 0.45
CA LEU A 89 -8.59 8.12 -0.60
C LEU A 89 -7.06 8.24 -0.67
N VAL A 90 -6.40 8.41 0.49
CA VAL A 90 -4.96 8.73 0.55
C VAL A 90 -4.07 7.49 0.42
N PHE A 91 -4.54 6.36 0.94
CA PHE A 91 -3.74 5.15 1.12
C PHE A 91 -4.41 3.86 0.62
N GLY A 92 -5.67 3.93 0.18
CA GLY A 92 -6.42 2.81 -0.39
C GLY A 92 -6.60 2.97 -1.90
N ALA A 93 -7.60 2.26 -2.44
CA ALA A 93 -7.93 2.27 -3.87
C ALA A 93 -8.61 3.57 -4.34
N GLY A 94 -9.00 4.46 -3.41
CA GLY A 94 -9.78 5.66 -3.71
C GLY A 94 -11.09 5.70 -2.92
N LEU A 95 -11.96 6.66 -3.28
CA LEU A 95 -13.30 6.75 -2.71
C LEU A 95 -14.21 5.67 -3.30
N PRO A 96 -15.10 5.06 -2.49
CA PRO A 96 -16.11 4.14 -3.01
C PRO A 96 -17.04 4.87 -3.98
N ARG A 97 -17.44 4.18 -5.06
CA ARG A 97 -18.37 4.71 -6.06
C ARG A 97 -19.74 4.92 -5.40
N PRO A 98 -20.42 6.06 -5.61
CA PRO A 98 -21.83 6.15 -5.26
C PRO A 98 -22.59 5.11 -6.09
N SER A 99 -23.34 4.23 -5.42
CA SER A 99 -24.27 3.32 -6.10
C SER A 99 -25.30 4.18 -6.86
N PRO A 100 -25.66 3.83 -8.12
CA PRO A 100 -26.73 4.52 -8.81
C PRO A 100 -28.02 4.41 -7.99
N PRO A 101 -28.88 5.46 -7.99
CA PRO A 101 -30.22 5.33 -7.44
C PRO A 101 -31.01 4.31 -8.29
N ASP A 102 -31.70 3.37 -7.62
CA ASP A 102 -32.68 2.46 -8.24
C ASP A 102 -33.85 3.22 -8.89
#